data_AF-W2USV6-F1
#
_entry.id   AF-W2USV6-F1
#
_cell.length_a   1.000
_cell.length_b   1.000
_cell.length_c   1.000
_cell.angle_alpha   90.00
_cell.angle_beta   90.00
_cell.angle_gamma   90.00
#
_symmetry.space_group_name_H-M   'P 1'
#
loop_
_entity.id
_entity.type
_entity.pdbx_description
1 polymer ?
#
loop_
_entity_poly.entity_id
_entity_poly.type
_entity_poly.pdbx_seq_one_letter_code
_entity_poly.pdbx_strand_id
1 'polypeptide(L)'
;MVAKIFQEGTTALYRIFSLEYASQQLKDHNLFFMEHCRSECLKFSSTGEKSGIVAYAMTQYAFENQLKRHQGESNKIEAFKNGAEFFRKNQNHAQAAFMYHQYIELWYRYLALSFMGKERKSHSIKELQVYLKAFIPELGTLFNSDTEEDQIVLKLLDEAYVSVRYKSNYHVSQDQLIAIQRKANTLHELANELFQEGQDRCLGFLENQVHESDFKSRIVLEDQDFLKTIKSLVKEHYHMLDPHPHRNELFRFRVNTKGYLETSFMIASLLKVCALALDGQDDTNIMVKNAGGDVKEVLTLILNLMPYEEMRFLDKMRSVIKEEEVK
;
A
#
# COMPACT_ATOMS: atom_id res chain seq x y z
N MET A 1 -8.01 13.06 -18.64
CA MET A 1 -8.81 13.07 -19.88
C MET A 1 -8.50 11.75 -20.57
N VAL A 2 -9.46 10.81 -20.65
CA VAL A 2 -9.27 9.56 -21.40
C VAL A 2 -9.26 9.96 -22.87
N ALA A 3 -8.07 9.98 -23.47
CA ALA A 3 -7.94 10.34 -24.87
C ALA A 3 -8.68 9.30 -25.71
N LYS A 4 -9.54 9.84 -26.55
CA LYS A 4 -10.45 9.23 -27.50
C LYS A 4 -9.71 8.53 -28.66
N ILE A 5 -8.73 7.67 -28.36
CA ILE A 5 -7.91 6.98 -29.37
C ILE A 5 -8.74 6.02 -30.25
N PHE A 6 -9.90 5.51 -29.77
CA PHE A 6 -10.72 4.55 -30.51
C PHE A 6 -12.21 4.99 -30.62
N GLN A 7 -12.49 6.22 -31.08
CA GLN A 7 -13.88 6.70 -31.17
C GLN A 7 -14.74 6.03 -32.24
N GLU A 8 -14.13 5.35 -33.21
CA GLU A 8 -14.85 4.81 -34.37
C GLU A 8 -14.51 3.33 -34.52
N GLY A 9 -15.41 2.46 -34.03
CA GLY A 9 -15.45 1.05 -34.47
C GLY A 9 -15.20 -0.06 -33.44
N THR A 10 -14.99 0.23 -32.15
CA THR A 10 -14.74 -0.84 -31.15
C THR A 10 -15.85 -0.95 -30.11
N THR A 11 -16.36 -2.16 -29.89
CA THR A 11 -17.26 -2.50 -28.77
C THR A 11 -16.54 -2.60 -27.42
N ALA A 12 -15.21 -2.52 -27.42
CA ALA A 12 -14.38 -2.65 -26.23
C ALA A 12 -14.21 -1.30 -25.50
N LEU A 13 -14.34 -1.34 -24.17
CA LEU A 13 -13.94 -0.24 -23.29
C LEU A 13 -12.46 -0.36 -22.98
N TYR A 14 -11.73 0.76 -23.05
CA TYR A 14 -10.30 0.78 -22.80
C TYR A 14 -9.93 1.86 -21.78
N ARG A 15 -8.87 1.59 -21.02
CA ARG A 15 -8.23 2.55 -20.11
C ARG A 15 -6.75 2.60 -20.41
N ILE A 16 -6.20 3.81 -20.40
CA ILE A 16 -4.80 4.08 -20.70
C ILE A 16 -4.15 4.67 -19.45
N PHE A 17 -3.03 4.10 -19.06
CA PHE A 17 -2.21 4.54 -17.94
C PHE A 17 -0.79 4.77 -18.44
N SER A 18 -0.11 5.80 -17.91
CA SER A 18 1.32 5.92 -18.16
C SER A 18 2.07 4.80 -17.45
N LEU A 19 3.21 4.40 -18.01
CA LEU A 19 4.10 3.41 -17.41
C LEU A 19 4.47 3.82 -15.98
N GLU A 20 4.86 5.08 -15.79
CA GLU A 20 5.21 5.64 -14.48
C GLU A 20 4.06 5.50 -13.45
N TYR A 21 2.83 5.85 -13.85
CA TYR A 21 1.68 5.73 -12.95
C TYR A 21 1.41 4.28 -12.58
N ALA A 22 1.40 3.38 -13.56
CA ALA A 22 1.18 1.96 -13.33
C ALA A 22 2.28 1.34 -12.46
N SER A 23 3.55 1.73 -12.66
CA SER A 23 4.67 1.31 -11.81
C SER A 23 4.51 1.79 -10.37
N GLN A 24 4.06 3.03 -10.15
CA GLN A 24 3.77 3.52 -8.81
C GLN A 24 2.61 2.76 -8.17
N GLN A 25 1.52 2.50 -8.92
CA GLN A 25 0.39 1.75 -8.40
C GLN A 25 0.74 0.31 -8.03
N LEU A 26 1.68 -0.33 -8.74
CA LEU A 26 2.23 -1.63 -8.34
C LEU A 26 3.03 -1.57 -7.03
N LYS A 27 3.86 -0.53 -6.85
CA LYS A 27 4.54 -0.28 -5.57
C LYS A 27 3.56 -0.06 -4.43
N ASP A 28 2.44 0.61 -4.72
CA ASP A 28 1.37 0.87 -3.75
C ASP A 28 0.44 -0.36 -3.53
N HIS A 29 0.75 -1.49 -4.16
CA HIS A 29 -0.02 -2.75 -4.09
C HIS A 29 -1.48 -2.59 -4.53
N ASN A 30 -1.71 -1.82 -5.59
CA ASN A 30 -3.03 -1.66 -6.17
C ASN A 30 -3.50 -2.95 -6.86
N LEU A 31 -4.65 -3.46 -6.43
CA LEU A 31 -5.23 -4.72 -6.90
C LEU A 31 -5.40 -4.78 -8.42
N PHE A 32 -5.90 -3.72 -9.05
CA PHE A 32 -6.10 -3.65 -10.50
C PHE A 32 -4.79 -3.93 -11.25
N PHE A 33 -3.71 -3.26 -10.85
CA PHE A 33 -2.43 -3.43 -11.53
C PHE A 33 -1.80 -4.77 -11.18
N MET A 34 -1.89 -5.23 -9.93
CA MET A 34 -1.41 -6.56 -9.55
C MET A 34 -2.06 -7.69 -10.37
N GLU A 35 -3.35 -7.55 -10.67
CA GLU A 35 -4.10 -8.53 -11.45
C GLU A 35 -3.79 -8.49 -12.96
N HIS A 36 -3.54 -7.30 -13.51
CA HIS A 36 -3.47 -7.11 -14.97
C HIS A 36 -2.05 -6.86 -15.52
N CYS A 37 -1.13 -6.37 -14.71
CA CYS A 37 0.25 -6.11 -15.09
C CYS A 37 1.12 -7.37 -14.96
N ARG A 38 0.81 -8.36 -15.78
CA ARG A 38 1.52 -9.64 -15.80
C ARG A 38 1.98 -10.01 -17.19
N SER A 39 2.97 -10.89 -17.25
CA SER A 39 3.61 -11.28 -18.50
C SER A 39 2.65 -12.00 -19.46
N GLU A 40 1.66 -12.70 -18.91
CA GLU A 40 0.65 -13.49 -19.63
C GLU A 40 -0.46 -12.60 -20.21
N CYS A 41 -0.65 -11.41 -19.61
CA CYS A 41 -1.62 -10.42 -20.04
C CYS A 41 -1.07 -9.50 -21.15
N LEU A 42 0.23 -9.54 -21.46
CA LEU A 42 0.83 -8.74 -22.52
C LEU A 42 0.34 -9.21 -23.90
N LYS A 43 -0.37 -8.32 -24.62
CA LYS A 43 -0.81 -8.57 -26.00
C LYS A 43 0.02 -7.83 -27.04
N PHE A 44 0.51 -6.63 -26.72
CA PHE A 44 1.23 -5.76 -27.65
C PHE A 44 2.40 -5.09 -26.93
N SER A 45 3.57 -5.03 -27.59
CA SER A 45 4.76 -4.30 -27.13
C SER A 45 5.37 -3.54 -28.30
N SER A 46 5.78 -2.29 -28.08
CA SER A 46 6.45 -1.47 -29.10
C SER A 46 7.91 -1.85 -29.33
N THR A 47 8.55 -2.51 -28.34
CA THR A 47 9.99 -2.83 -28.37
C THR A 47 10.27 -4.29 -28.71
N GLY A 48 9.24 -5.14 -28.87
CA GLY A 48 9.41 -6.59 -29.10
C GLY A 48 9.92 -7.38 -27.88
N GLU A 49 10.52 -6.72 -26.90
CA GLU A 49 11.01 -7.31 -25.65
C GLU A 49 9.98 -7.21 -24.51
N LYS A 50 9.98 -8.21 -23.62
CA LYS A 50 9.24 -8.17 -22.35
C LYS A 50 10.06 -7.38 -21.33
N SER A 51 9.93 -6.06 -21.29
CA SER A 51 10.63 -5.20 -20.33
C SER A 51 9.67 -4.33 -19.51
N GLY A 52 10.07 -3.96 -18.29
CA GLY A 52 9.31 -3.08 -17.38
C GLY A 52 8.20 -3.79 -16.60
N ILE A 53 7.01 -3.20 -16.59
CA ILE A 53 5.81 -3.71 -15.86
C ILE A 53 5.47 -5.16 -16.20
N VAL A 54 5.85 -5.62 -17.39
CA VAL A 54 5.65 -7.00 -17.87
C VAL A 54 6.46 -8.02 -17.06
N ALA A 55 7.55 -7.58 -16.41
CA ALA A 55 8.38 -8.41 -15.52
C ALA A 55 7.92 -8.37 -14.05
N TYR A 56 6.81 -7.70 -13.73
CA TYR A 56 6.25 -7.73 -12.37
C TYR A 56 5.80 -9.15 -12.02
N ALA A 57 6.56 -9.79 -11.13
CA ALA A 57 6.15 -11.03 -10.48
C ALA A 57 5.43 -10.68 -9.18
N MET A 58 4.24 -11.26 -9.00
CA MET A 58 3.53 -11.12 -7.74
C MET A 58 4.31 -11.85 -6.65
N THR A 59 4.51 -11.19 -5.52
CA THR A 59 5.19 -11.81 -4.38
C THR A 59 4.22 -11.97 -3.22
N GLN A 60 4.48 -12.94 -2.36
CA GLN A 60 3.75 -13.11 -1.10
C GLN A 60 3.72 -11.80 -0.30
N TYR A 61 4.86 -11.08 -0.26
CA TYR A 61 4.95 -9.76 0.37
C TYR A 61 3.99 -8.74 -0.26
N ALA A 62 3.93 -8.63 -1.59
CA ALA A 62 3.03 -7.70 -2.26
C ALA A 62 1.55 -8.03 -1.98
N PHE A 63 1.20 -9.32 -1.98
CA PHE A 63 -0.16 -9.76 -1.66
C PHE A 63 -0.55 -9.46 -0.21
N GLU A 64 0.30 -9.78 0.76
CA GLU A 64 0.05 -9.46 2.18
C GLU A 64 -0.10 -7.96 2.42
N ASN A 65 0.68 -7.12 1.73
CA ASN A 65 0.53 -5.67 1.84
C ASN A 65 -0.72 -5.15 1.13
N GLN A 66 -1.16 -5.77 0.03
CA GLN A 66 -2.47 -5.50 -0.56
C GLN A 66 -3.59 -5.79 0.44
N LEU A 67 -3.55 -6.93 1.14
CA LEU A 67 -4.55 -7.30 2.14
C LEU A 67 -4.59 -6.29 3.30
N LYS A 68 -3.42 -5.94 3.83
CA LYS A 68 -3.29 -4.92 4.90
C LYS A 68 -3.82 -3.56 4.47
N ARG A 69 -3.50 -3.13 3.24
CA ARG A 69 -4.00 -1.88 2.66
C ARG A 69 -5.53 -1.92 2.55
N HIS A 70 -6.08 -2.99 2.00
CA HIS A 70 -7.52 -3.15 1.87
C HIS A 70 -8.21 -3.09 3.23
N GLN A 71 -7.71 -3.85 4.21
CA GLN A 71 -8.25 -3.82 5.58
C GLN A 71 -8.18 -2.41 6.20
N GLY A 72 -7.06 -1.70 5.99
CA GLY A 72 -6.88 -0.34 6.48
C GLY A 72 -7.89 0.65 5.88
N GLU A 73 -8.11 0.60 4.57
CA GLU A 73 -9.11 1.45 3.90
C GLU A 73 -10.55 1.05 4.28
N SER A 74 -10.88 -0.24 4.27
CA SER A 74 -12.19 -0.75 4.70
C SER A 74 -12.54 -0.32 6.13
N ASN A 75 -11.58 -0.37 7.06
CA ASN A 75 -11.78 0.11 8.43
C ASN A 75 -12.07 1.61 8.52
N LYS A 76 -11.36 2.43 7.71
CA LYS A 76 -11.63 3.88 7.64
C LYS A 76 -13.02 4.16 7.11
N ILE A 77 -13.44 3.42 6.08
CA ILE A 77 -14.77 3.56 5.49
C ILE A 77 -15.83 3.11 6.50
N GLU A 78 -15.66 1.96 7.15
CA GLU A 78 -16.62 1.42 8.14
C GLU A 78 -16.82 2.34 9.35
N ALA A 79 -15.83 3.16 9.71
CA ALA A 79 -16.01 4.20 10.73
C ALA A 79 -17.16 5.17 10.42
N PHE A 80 -17.43 5.48 9.15
CA PHE A 80 -18.57 6.31 8.74
C PHE A 80 -19.89 5.59 8.94
N LYS A 81 -19.97 4.28 8.64
CA LYS A 81 -21.18 3.48 8.92
C LYS A 81 -21.44 3.37 10.42
N ASN A 82 -20.40 3.17 11.23
CA ASN A 82 -20.51 3.21 12.69
C ASN A 82 -21.03 4.58 13.18
N GLY A 83 -20.54 5.67 12.59
CA GLY A 83 -21.06 7.01 12.83
C GLY A 83 -22.55 7.15 12.44
N ALA A 84 -22.94 6.63 11.27
CA ALA A 84 -24.31 6.65 10.81
C ALA A 84 -25.26 5.93 11.79
N GLU A 85 -24.85 4.74 12.25
CA GLU A 85 -25.60 3.98 13.25
C GLU A 85 -25.70 4.67 14.60
N PHE A 86 -24.63 5.35 15.03
CA PHE A 86 -24.66 6.18 16.24
C PHE A 86 -25.70 7.30 16.12
N PHE A 87 -25.69 8.07 15.03
CA PHE A 87 -26.64 9.16 14.84
C PHE A 87 -28.08 8.66 14.68
N ARG A 88 -28.28 7.52 14.01
CA ARG A 88 -29.58 6.86 13.89
C ARG A 88 -30.15 6.50 15.25
N LYS A 89 -29.36 5.87 16.13
CA LYS A 89 -29.78 5.50 17.50
C LYS A 89 -30.15 6.73 18.35
N ASN A 90 -29.49 7.86 18.12
CA ASN A 90 -29.77 9.13 18.78
C ASN A 90 -30.85 9.97 18.07
N GLN A 91 -31.61 9.38 17.13
CA GLN A 91 -32.68 10.04 16.36
C GLN A 91 -32.24 11.27 15.55
N ASN A 92 -30.92 11.44 15.34
CA ASN A 92 -30.38 12.46 14.45
C ASN A 92 -30.29 11.90 13.03
N HIS A 93 -31.45 11.76 12.39
CA HIS A 93 -31.54 11.11 11.09
C HIS A 93 -30.81 11.88 9.99
N ALA A 94 -30.81 13.22 10.07
CA ALA A 94 -30.10 14.07 9.13
C ALA A 94 -28.60 13.77 9.10
N GLN A 95 -27.98 13.71 10.29
CA GLN A 95 -26.56 13.40 10.42
C GLN A 95 -26.26 11.94 10.07
N ALA A 96 -27.17 11.01 10.37
CA ALA A 96 -27.05 9.61 9.97
C ALA A 96 -27.01 9.46 8.44
N ALA A 97 -27.90 10.13 7.72
CA ALA A 97 -27.92 10.13 6.25
C ALA A 97 -26.63 10.74 5.66
N PHE A 98 -26.09 11.81 6.25
CA PHE A 98 -24.80 12.37 5.86
C PHE A 98 -23.65 11.37 6.03
N MET A 99 -23.60 10.65 7.15
CA MET A 99 -22.59 9.63 7.38
C MET A 99 -22.73 8.44 6.40
N TYR A 100 -23.96 8.03 6.07
CA TYR A 100 -24.21 7.05 5.02
C TYR A 100 -23.77 7.52 3.63
N HIS A 101 -23.98 8.80 3.30
CA HIS A 101 -23.45 9.37 2.06
C HIS A 101 -21.92 9.23 2.01
N GLN A 102 -21.21 9.64 3.06
CA GLN A 102 -19.74 9.53 3.11
C GLN A 102 -19.27 8.08 2.99
N TYR A 103 -19.95 7.15 3.68
CA TYR A 103 -19.68 5.72 3.58
C TYR A 103 -19.77 5.21 2.13
N ILE A 104 -20.87 5.52 1.45
CA ILE A 104 -21.14 5.10 0.07
C ILE A 104 -20.13 5.76 -0.89
N GLU A 105 -19.93 7.07 -0.78
CA GLU A 105 -18.99 7.85 -1.61
C GLU A 105 -17.57 7.26 -1.55
N LEU A 106 -17.08 6.97 -0.34
CA LEU A 106 -15.74 6.43 -0.16
C LEU A 106 -15.60 5.01 -0.72
N TRP A 107 -16.61 4.15 -0.56
CA TRP A 107 -16.62 2.84 -1.18
C TRP A 107 -16.56 2.94 -2.71
N TYR A 108 -17.40 3.77 -3.33
CA TYR A 108 -17.38 3.97 -4.78
C TYR A 108 -16.02 4.45 -5.29
N ARG A 109 -15.40 5.41 -4.59
CA ARG A 109 -14.06 5.91 -4.92
C ARG A 109 -13.00 4.82 -4.80
N TYR A 110 -13.08 4.01 -3.74
CA TYR A 110 -12.13 2.94 -3.50
C TYR A 110 -12.28 1.78 -4.49
N LEU A 111 -13.51 1.43 -4.86
CA LEU A 111 -13.81 0.45 -5.92
C LEU A 111 -13.28 0.94 -7.29
N ALA A 112 -13.48 2.21 -7.61
CA ALA A 112 -12.89 2.83 -8.81
C ALA A 112 -11.34 2.80 -8.82
N LEU A 113 -10.71 2.95 -7.66
CA LEU A 113 -9.25 2.81 -7.58
C LEU A 113 -8.81 1.35 -7.78
N SER A 114 -9.54 0.41 -7.17
CA SER A 114 -9.11 -0.99 -7.02
C SER A 114 -9.43 -1.88 -8.21
N PHE A 115 -10.49 -1.57 -8.97
CA PHE A 115 -10.95 -2.39 -10.12
C PHE A 115 -10.87 -1.65 -11.45
N MET A 116 -10.57 -0.36 -11.39
CA MET A 116 -10.52 0.52 -12.56
C MET A 116 -9.17 1.25 -12.63
N GLY A 117 -8.25 0.96 -11.71
CA GLY A 117 -6.90 1.48 -11.65
C GLY A 117 -6.78 2.97 -11.36
N LYS A 118 -7.89 3.70 -11.16
CA LYS A 118 -7.85 5.14 -10.82
C LYS A 118 -9.16 5.64 -10.21
N GLU A 119 -9.01 6.28 -9.06
CA GLU A 119 -10.08 6.98 -8.35
C GLU A 119 -10.77 8.04 -9.24
N ARG A 120 -12.09 8.16 -9.10
CA ARG A 120 -12.87 9.29 -9.59
C ARG A 120 -13.20 10.21 -8.42
N LYS A 121 -12.57 11.39 -8.37
CA LYS A 121 -12.89 12.42 -7.38
C LYS A 121 -14.22 13.10 -7.75
N SER A 122 -15.32 12.64 -7.17
CA SER A 122 -16.64 13.26 -7.23
C SER A 122 -17.36 13.05 -5.90
N HIS A 123 -18.20 14.01 -5.52
CA HIS A 123 -19.07 13.91 -4.34
C HIS A 123 -20.50 13.49 -4.73
N SER A 124 -20.81 13.34 -6.02
CA SER A 124 -22.10 12.82 -6.45
C SER A 124 -22.06 11.32 -6.55
N ILE A 125 -22.89 10.63 -5.77
CA ILE A 125 -23.02 9.18 -5.82
C ILE A 125 -23.52 8.75 -7.21
N LYS A 126 -24.41 9.54 -7.82
CA LYS A 126 -24.89 9.30 -9.19
C LYS A 126 -23.74 9.26 -10.21
N GLU A 127 -22.85 10.25 -10.17
CA GLU A 127 -21.69 10.29 -11.10
C GLU A 127 -20.74 9.11 -10.87
N LEU A 128 -20.49 8.76 -9.61
CA LEU A 128 -19.62 7.64 -9.26
C LEU A 128 -20.21 6.30 -9.73
N GLN A 129 -21.51 6.09 -9.54
CA GLN A 129 -22.23 4.92 -10.02
C GLN A 129 -22.16 4.78 -11.54
N VAL A 130 -22.47 5.86 -12.28
CA VAL A 130 -22.40 5.87 -13.74
C VAL A 130 -20.98 5.56 -14.22
N TYR A 131 -19.97 6.10 -13.54
CA TYR A 131 -18.57 5.86 -13.88
C TYR A 131 -18.18 4.39 -13.68
N LEU A 132 -18.62 3.72 -12.61
CA LEU A 132 -18.35 2.29 -12.38
C LEU A 132 -19.18 1.35 -13.26
N LYS A 133 -20.41 1.74 -13.62
CA LYS A 133 -21.38 0.89 -14.35
C LYS A 133 -20.81 0.20 -15.58
N ALA A 134 -19.92 0.88 -16.30
CA ALA A 134 -19.33 0.36 -17.53
C ALA A 134 -18.38 -0.84 -17.31
N PHE A 135 -17.85 -0.99 -16.09
CA PHE A 135 -16.89 -2.05 -15.73
C PHE A 135 -17.43 -3.00 -14.66
N ILE A 136 -18.33 -2.52 -13.80
CA ILE A 136 -18.99 -3.29 -12.73
C ILE A 136 -20.49 -2.95 -12.75
N PRO A 137 -21.28 -3.61 -13.63
CA PRO A 137 -22.69 -3.30 -13.84
C PRO A 137 -23.54 -3.34 -12.57
N GLU A 138 -23.27 -4.29 -11.66
CA GLU A 138 -23.99 -4.54 -10.42
C GLU A 138 -23.97 -3.30 -9.53
N LEU A 139 -22.79 -2.70 -9.35
CA LEU A 139 -22.63 -1.41 -8.66
C LEU A 139 -23.31 -0.28 -9.42
N GLY A 140 -23.19 -0.30 -10.75
CA GLY A 140 -23.82 0.66 -11.65
C GLY A 140 -25.35 0.74 -11.58
N THR A 141 -25.98 -0.28 -11.01
CA THR A 141 -27.43 -0.41 -10.85
C THR A 141 -27.88 -0.43 -9.39
N LEU A 142 -26.98 -0.18 -8.42
CA LEU A 142 -27.32 -0.20 -7.00
C LEU A 142 -28.45 0.79 -6.68
N PHE A 143 -28.38 2.02 -7.19
CA PHE A 143 -29.48 2.97 -7.23
C PHE A 143 -30.10 2.94 -8.63
N ASN A 144 -31.10 2.07 -8.82
CA ASN A 144 -31.69 1.86 -10.13
C ASN A 144 -32.52 3.10 -10.56
N SER A 145 -32.24 3.64 -11.75
CA SER A 145 -33.01 4.77 -12.29
C SER A 145 -34.45 4.42 -12.60
N ASP A 146 -34.79 3.14 -12.73
CA ASP A 146 -36.12 2.70 -13.13
C ASP A 146 -37.05 2.49 -11.92
N THR A 147 -36.52 2.57 -10.69
CA THR A 147 -37.29 2.44 -9.45
C THR A 147 -37.43 3.79 -8.74
N GLU A 148 -38.66 4.22 -8.50
CA GLU A 148 -38.94 5.49 -7.82
C GLU A 148 -38.32 5.55 -6.42
N GLU A 149 -38.33 4.41 -5.70
CA GLU A 149 -37.69 4.28 -4.39
C GLU A 149 -36.19 4.62 -4.44
N ASP A 150 -35.44 4.07 -5.40
CA ASP A 150 -33.99 4.30 -5.50
C ASP A 150 -33.67 5.74 -5.94
N GLN A 151 -34.51 6.32 -6.81
CA GLN A 151 -34.38 7.73 -7.18
C GLN A 151 -34.54 8.64 -5.96
N ILE A 152 -35.52 8.35 -5.09
CA ILE A 152 -35.75 9.09 -3.84
C ILE A 152 -34.55 8.90 -2.89
N VAL A 153 -34.08 7.67 -2.69
CA VAL A 153 -32.95 7.38 -1.81
C VAL A 153 -31.67 8.08 -2.27
N LEU A 154 -31.36 8.02 -3.58
CA LEU A 154 -30.18 8.67 -4.14
C LEU A 154 -30.24 10.19 -3.99
N LYS A 155 -31.42 10.79 -4.23
CA LYS A 155 -31.64 12.23 -4.04
C LYS A 155 -31.44 12.64 -2.59
N LEU A 156 -31.99 11.88 -1.63
CA LEU A 156 -31.82 12.15 -0.19
C LEU A 156 -30.34 12.11 0.22
N LEU A 157 -29.60 11.11 -0.28
CA LEU A 157 -28.17 11.00 -0.01
C LEU A 157 -27.39 12.20 -0.56
N ASP A 158 -27.55 12.55 -1.84
CA ASP A 158 -26.85 13.70 -2.44
C ASP A 158 -27.25 15.03 -1.77
N GLU A 159 -28.52 15.18 -1.36
CA GLU A 159 -28.97 16.33 -0.58
C GLU A 159 -28.35 16.38 0.82
N ALA A 160 -28.21 15.25 1.52
CA ALA A 160 -27.61 15.19 2.86
C ALA A 160 -26.19 15.76 2.89
N TYR A 161 -25.39 15.50 1.85
CA TYR A 161 -24.01 15.99 1.71
C TYR A 161 -23.90 17.52 1.67
N VAL A 162 -24.86 18.18 1.01
CA VAL A 162 -24.89 19.64 0.84
C VAL A 162 -25.61 20.31 2.01
N SER A 163 -26.73 19.74 2.44
CA SER A 163 -27.69 20.40 3.32
C SER A 163 -27.30 20.39 4.79
N VAL A 164 -26.68 19.32 5.30
CA VAL A 164 -26.26 19.23 6.72
C VAL A 164 -25.23 20.30 7.10
N ARG A 165 -24.52 20.85 6.10
CA ARG A 165 -23.53 21.92 6.31
C ARG A 165 -24.08 23.33 6.11
N TYR A 166 -25.18 23.51 5.38
CA TYR A 166 -25.59 24.85 4.89
C TYR A 166 -27.12 25.13 4.84
N LYS A 167 -28.02 24.17 5.12
CA LYS A 167 -29.49 24.38 5.01
C LYS A 167 -30.27 23.75 6.17
N SER A 168 -31.22 24.50 6.73
CA SER A 168 -32.02 24.13 7.90
C SER A 168 -33.22 23.20 7.62
N ASN A 169 -33.49 22.81 6.38
CA ASN A 169 -34.75 22.14 5.99
C ASN A 169 -34.55 20.71 5.45
N TYR A 170 -33.42 20.06 5.71
CA TYR A 170 -33.24 18.65 5.36
C TYR A 170 -33.97 17.77 6.37
N HIS A 171 -34.90 16.96 5.88
CA HIS A 171 -35.63 16.00 6.68
C HIS A 171 -35.58 14.64 6.00
N VAL A 172 -35.28 13.62 6.78
CA VAL A 172 -35.28 12.23 6.35
C VAL A 172 -36.03 11.42 7.40
N SER A 173 -37.04 10.68 6.95
CA SER A 173 -37.84 9.83 7.83
C SER A 173 -37.03 8.61 8.26
N GLN A 174 -37.52 7.92 9.29
CA GLN A 174 -36.89 6.68 9.73
C GLN A 174 -36.94 5.60 8.65
N ASP A 175 -38.05 5.48 7.90
CA ASP A 175 -38.19 4.52 6.81
C ASP A 175 -37.22 4.81 5.66
N GLN A 176 -37.08 6.09 5.29
CA GLN A 176 -36.11 6.53 4.29
C GLN A 176 -34.66 6.24 4.73
N LEU A 177 -34.35 6.45 6.00
CA LEU A 177 -33.03 6.15 6.56
C LEU A 177 -32.76 4.63 6.57
N ILE A 178 -33.77 3.81 6.82
CA ILE A 178 -33.68 2.34 6.70
C ILE A 178 -33.43 1.94 5.25
N ALA A 179 -34.08 2.58 4.27
CA ALA A 179 -33.84 2.32 2.85
C ALA A 179 -32.39 2.68 2.44
N ILE A 180 -31.88 3.82 2.92
CA ILE A 180 -30.47 4.22 2.77
C ILE A 180 -29.53 3.16 3.35
N GLN A 181 -29.80 2.71 4.59
CA GLN A 181 -29.01 1.69 5.26
C GLN A 181 -28.98 0.37 4.48
N ARG A 182 -30.11 -0.06 3.92
CA ARG A 182 -30.17 -1.27 3.08
C ARG A 182 -29.24 -1.14 1.87
N LYS A 183 -29.28 -0.02 1.15
CA LYS A 183 -28.38 0.23 0.01
C LYS A 183 -26.91 0.26 0.42
N ALA A 184 -26.59 0.86 1.58
CA ALA A 184 -25.23 0.85 2.12
C ALA A 184 -24.74 -0.57 2.44
N ASN A 185 -25.59 -1.43 3.00
CA ASN A 185 -25.25 -2.82 3.28
C ASN A 185 -25.07 -3.63 1.99
N THR A 186 -25.97 -3.48 1.01
CA THR A 186 -25.82 -4.14 -0.30
C THR A 186 -24.52 -3.72 -1.01
N LEU A 187 -24.16 -2.43 -0.95
CA LEU A 187 -22.87 -1.96 -1.47
C LEU A 187 -21.69 -2.65 -0.78
N HIS A 188 -21.75 -2.81 0.54
CA HIS A 188 -20.69 -3.44 1.31
C HIS A 188 -20.53 -4.92 0.95
N GLU A 189 -21.64 -5.64 0.81
CA GLU A 189 -21.67 -7.05 0.38
C GLU A 189 -21.02 -7.18 -1.01
N LEU A 190 -21.49 -6.42 -1.99
CA LEU A 190 -20.91 -6.40 -3.35
C LEU A 190 -19.42 -6.02 -3.35
N ALA A 191 -19.03 -5.03 -2.54
CA ALA A 191 -17.63 -4.63 -2.45
C ALA A 191 -16.77 -5.77 -1.90
N ASN A 192 -17.20 -6.43 -0.82
CA ASN A 192 -16.46 -7.54 -0.22
C ASN A 192 -16.34 -8.71 -1.21
N GLU A 193 -17.40 -9.06 -1.93
CA GLU A 193 -17.38 -10.10 -2.96
C GLU A 193 -16.34 -9.77 -4.04
N LEU A 194 -16.37 -8.56 -4.60
CA LEU A 194 -15.40 -8.13 -5.62
C LEU A 194 -13.95 -8.19 -5.12
N PHE A 195 -13.70 -7.76 -3.87
CA PHE A 195 -12.36 -7.80 -3.29
C PHE A 195 -11.89 -9.23 -3.01
N GLN A 196 -12.78 -10.10 -2.51
CA GLN A 196 -12.49 -11.51 -2.31
C GLN A 196 -12.13 -12.18 -3.63
N GLU A 197 -12.95 -12.01 -4.68
CA GLU A 197 -12.67 -12.57 -5.99
C GLU A 197 -11.35 -12.07 -6.58
N GLY A 198 -11.05 -10.77 -6.45
CA GLY A 198 -9.79 -10.20 -6.91
C GLY A 198 -8.58 -10.75 -6.14
N GLN A 199 -8.73 -10.94 -4.83
CA GLN A 199 -7.70 -11.52 -3.96
C GLN A 199 -7.48 -13.00 -4.27
N ASP A 200 -8.53 -13.77 -4.48
CA ASP A 200 -8.46 -15.18 -4.85
C ASP A 200 -7.75 -15.37 -6.19
N ARG A 201 -8.02 -14.50 -7.17
CA ARG A 201 -7.27 -14.49 -8.43
C ARG A 201 -5.79 -14.22 -8.20
N CYS A 202 -5.45 -13.19 -7.40
CA CYS A 202 -4.06 -12.91 -7.03
C CYS A 202 -3.37 -14.09 -6.32
N LEU A 203 -4.06 -14.75 -5.38
CA LEU A 203 -3.54 -15.92 -4.66
C LEU A 203 -3.29 -17.09 -5.62
N GLY A 204 -4.23 -17.38 -6.51
CA GLY A 204 -4.04 -18.40 -7.54
C GLY A 204 -2.84 -18.10 -8.45
N PHE A 205 -2.50 -16.83 -8.69
CA PHE A 205 -1.30 -16.49 -9.45
C PHE A 205 -0.02 -16.78 -8.67
N LEU A 206 0.00 -16.52 -7.35
CA LEU A 206 1.13 -16.87 -6.49
C LEU A 206 1.36 -18.38 -6.46
N GLU A 207 0.30 -19.17 -6.26
CA GLU A 207 0.38 -20.63 -6.22
C GLU A 207 0.88 -21.22 -7.54
N ASN A 208 0.38 -20.72 -8.67
CA ASN A 208 0.82 -21.15 -10.00
C ASN A 208 2.28 -20.75 -10.28
N GLN A 209 2.75 -19.60 -9.77
CA GLN A 209 4.16 -19.21 -9.88
C GLN A 209 5.06 -20.12 -9.04
N VAL A 210 4.62 -20.57 -7.87
CA VAL A 210 5.34 -21.57 -7.06
C VAL A 210 5.38 -22.90 -7.81
N HIS A 211 4.28 -23.36 -8.39
CA HIS A 211 4.24 -24.62 -9.15
C HIS A 211 5.05 -24.60 -10.46
N GLU A 212 5.07 -23.49 -11.20
CA GLU A 212 5.95 -23.33 -12.37
C GLU A 212 7.42 -23.20 -11.96
N SER A 213 7.70 -22.57 -10.81
CA SER A 213 9.05 -22.56 -10.23
C SER A 213 9.48 -23.95 -9.76
N ASP A 214 8.56 -24.81 -9.33
CA ASP A 214 8.81 -26.21 -8.96
C ASP A 214 8.97 -27.15 -10.17
N PHE A 215 8.37 -26.80 -11.32
CA PHE A 215 8.59 -27.52 -12.58
C PHE A 215 9.90 -27.07 -13.26
N LYS A 216 10.26 -25.78 -13.15
CA LYS A 216 11.60 -25.29 -13.52
C LYS A 216 12.68 -25.76 -12.55
N SER A 217 12.40 -25.92 -11.25
CA SER A 217 13.37 -26.43 -10.27
C SER A 217 13.72 -27.91 -10.49
N ARG A 218 12.84 -28.68 -11.17
CA ARG A 218 13.18 -30.02 -11.68
C ARG A 218 14.09 -30.01 -12.91
N ILE A 219 14.17 -28.89 -13.64
CA ILE A 219 15.12 -28.69 -14.75
C ILE A 219 16.43 -28.05 -14.20
N VAL A 220 16.35 -27.22 -13.16
CA VAL A 220 17.48 -26.63 -12.43
C VAL A 220 17.87 -27.52 -11.23
N LEU A 221 18.19 -28.79 -11.49
CA LEU A 221 18.74 -29.68 -10.45
C LEU A 221 20.25 -29.48 -10.23
N GLU A 222 20.90 -28.60 -10.97
CA GLU A 222 22.34 -28.34 -10.83
C GLU A 222 22.69 -27.32 -9.74
N ASP A 223 21.71 -26.59 -9.18
CA ASP A 223 22.00 -25.37 -8.39
C ASP A 223 21.46 -25.35 -6.94
N GLN A 224 21.11 -26.53 -6.39
CA GLN A 224 20.71 -26.64 -4.98
C GLN A 224 21.85 -26.32 -4.00
N ASP A 225 23.11 -26.48 -4.43
CA ASP A 225 24.27 -26.18 -3.60
C ASP A 225 24.54 -24.68 -3.49
N PHE A 226 24.30 -23.90 -4.55
CA PHE A 226 24.44 -22.44 -4.51
C PHE A 226 23.41 -21.79 -3.58
N LEU A 227 22.13 -22.17 -3.68
CA LEU A 227 21.09 -21.64 -2.79
C LEU A 227 21.29 -22.04 -1.33
N LYS A 228 21.83 -23.24 -1.06
CA LYS A 228 22.25 -23.62 0.29
C LYS A 228 23.42 -22.75 0.77
N THR A 229 24.39 -22.50 -0.09
CA THR A 229 25.56 -21.65 0.19
C THR A 229 25.13 -20.22 0.53
N ILE A 230 24.22 -19.62 -0.25
CA ILE A 230 23.67 -18.28 0.04
C ILE A 230 22.93 -18.28 1.38
N LYS A 231 22.05 -19.26 1.63
CA LYS A 231 21.31 -19.33 2.90
C LYS A 231 22.24 -19.50 4.11
N SER A 232 23.34 -20.24 3.99
CA SER A 232 24.34 -20.31 5.06
C SER A 232 25.06 -18.98 5.25
N LEU A 233 25.43 -18.29 4.16
CA LEU A 233 26.13 -17.01 4.23
C LEU A 233 25.27 -15.90 4.86
N VAL A 234 23.98 -15.84 4.54
CA VAL A 234 23.04 -14.89 5.16
C VAL A 234 22.91 -15.16 6.66
N LYS A 235 22.84 -16.43 7.06
CA LYS A 235 22.76 -16.82 8.48
C LYS A 235 24.05 -16.51 9.25
N GLU A 236 25.21 -16.50 8.59
CA GLU A 236 26.52 -16.26 9.21
C GLU A 236 26.85 -14.77 9.35
N HIS A 237 26.34 -13.92 8.47
CA HIS A 237 26.87 -12.56 8.32
C HIS A 237 25.84 -11.42 8.35
N TYR A 238 24.53 -11.71 8.38
CA TYR A 238 23.49 -10.68 8.33
C TYR A 238 22.88 -10.44 9.74
N HIS A 239 23.53 -9.60 10.54
CA HIS A 239 23.24 -9.49 11.98
C HIS A 239 23.12 -8.04 12.49
N MET A 240 23.55 -7.05 11.72
CA MET A 240 23.70 -5.69 12.20
C MET A 240 22.39 -4.89 12.28
N LEU A 241 21.45 -5.14 11.37
CA LEU A 241 20.16 -4.44 11.30
C LEU A 241 19.01 -5.40 11.57
N ASP A 242 18.28 -5.16 12.67
CA ASP A 242 17.07 -5.91 13.01
C ASP A 242 15.81 -5.18 12.53
N PRO A 243 14.81 -5.86 11.97
CA PRO A 243 13.52 -5.24 11.70
C PRO A 243 12.89 -4.64 12.97
N HIS A 244 12.31 -3.45 12.87
CA HIS A 244 11.58 -2.83 13.99
C HIS A 244 10.22 -3.55 14.19
N PRO A 245 9.89 -4.01 15.41
CA PRO A 245 8.77 -4.92 15.65
C PRO A 245 7.38 -4.35 15.35
N HIS A 246 7.23 -3.02 15.31
CA HIS A 246 5.93 -2.35 15.18
C HIS A 246 5.86 -1.30 14.06
N ARG A 247 6.95 -1.10 13.30
CA ARG A 247 7.00 -0.09 12.23
C ARG A 247 7.66 -0.72 11.02
N ASN A 248 6.85 -1.01 10.00
CA ASN A 248 7.36 -1.50 8.71
C ASN A 248 8.31 -0.44 8.13
N GLU A 249 9.38 -0.90 7.47
CA GLU A 249 10.47 -0.08 6.87
C GLU A 249 11.48 0.55 7.84
N LEU A 250 11.33 0.40 9.16
CA LEU A 250 12.36 0.82 10.11
C LEU A 250 13.21 -0.36 10.58
N PHE A 251 14.52 -0.15 10.65
CA PHE A 251 15.47 -1.09 11.20
C PHE A 251 16.05 -0.54 12.51
N ARG A 252 16.31 -1.43 13.46
CA ARG A 252 16.99 -1.15 14.71
C ARG A 252 18.44 -1.58 14.58
N PHE A 253 19.32 -0.68 14.96
CA PHE A 253 20.72 -0.97 15.20
C PHE A 253 20.93 -1.05 16.72
N ARG A 254 21.60 -2.10 17.21
CA ARG A 254 21.89 -2.28 18.63
C ARG A 254 23.34 -1.91 18.93
N VAL A 255 23.57 -0.82 19.65
CA VAL A 255 24.88 -0.49 20.22
C VAL A 255 25.04 -1.26 21.52
N ASN A 256 26.13 -2.03 21.66
CA ASN A 256 26.45 -2.72 22.91
C ASN A 256 27.22 -1.78 23.85
N THR A 257 26.77 -1.70 25.10
CA THR A 257 27.43 -0.92 26.17
C THR A 257 27.45 -1.74 27.46
N LYS A 258 28.47 -1.57 28.29
CA LYS A 258 28.68 -2.24 29.58
C LYS A 258 27.74 -1.76 30.69
N GLY A 259 27.00 -0.67 30.47
CA GLY A 259 25.97 -0.18 31.38
C GLY A 259 25.68 1.32 31.22
N TYR A 260 24.67 1.80 31.95
CA TYR A 260 24.15 3.18 31.83
C TYR A 260 25.20 4.29 31.94
N LEU A 261 26.22 4.09 32.78
CA LEU A 261 27.28 5.08 32.97
C LEU A 261 28.15 5.23 31.71
N GLU A 262 28.57 4.12 31.10
CA GLU A 262 29.34 4.13 29.85
C GLU A 262 28.50 4.69 28.70
N THR A 263 27.21 4.31 28.62
CA THR A 263 26.28 4.88 27.64
C THR A 263 26.16 6.40 27.79
N SER A 264 26.08 6.89 29.03
CA SER A 264 25.99 8.33 29.31
C SER A 264 27.26 9.07 28.91
N PHE A 265 28.44 8.48 29.16
CA PHE A 265 29.72 9.04 28.71
C PHE A 265 29.85 9.07 27.18
N MET A 266 29.35 8.04 26.50
CA MET A 266 29.34 7.97 25.04
C MET A 266 28.45 9.06 24.43
N ILE A 267 27.23 9.24 24.97
CA ILE A 267 26.32 10.33 24.54
C ILE A 267 26.94 11.69 24.81
N ALA A 268 27.54 11.89 25.99
CA ALA A 268 28.22 13.14 26.32
C ALA A 268 29.38 13.42 25.37
N SER A 269 30.18 12.41 25.02
CA SER A 269 31.31 12.54 24.09
C SER A 269 30.83 12.91 22.69
N LEU A 270 29.77 12.28 22.19
CA LEU A 270 29.12 12.64 20.93
C LEU A 270 28.67 14.10 20.90
N LEU A 271 27.97 14.55 21.94
CA LEU A 271 27.46 15.92 22.02
C LEU A 271 28.60 16.94 22.06
N LYS A 272 29.67 16.67 22.80
CA LYS A 272 30.86 17.54 22.85
C LYS A 272 31.59 17.61 21.52
N VAL A 273 31.74 16.48 20.80
CA VAL A 273 32.35 16.48 19.46
C VAL A 273 31.48 17.26 18.46
N CYS A 274 30.16 17.13 18.54
CA CYS A 274 29.25 17.94 17.71
C CYS A 274 29.35 19.44 18.04
N ALA A 275 29.45 19.79 19.33
CA ALA A 275 29.65 21.17 19.77
C ALA A 275 30.98 21.73 19.25
N LEU A 276 32.08 20.97 19.33
CA LEU A 276 33.38 21.34 18.75
C LEU A 276 33.34 21.54 17.23
N ALA A 277 32.55 20.75 16.51
CA ALA A 277 32.43 20.87 15.06
C ALA A 277 31.62 22.11 14.62
N LEU A 278 30.73 22.61 15.50
CA LEU A 278 29.91 23.80 15.27
C LEU A 278 30.63 25.09 15.70
N ASP A 279 31.37 25.05 16.82
CA ASP A 279 32.18 26.17 17.31
C ASP A 279 33.54 26.15 16.60
N GLY A 280 33.63 26.85 15.46
CA GLY A 280 34.90 27.08 14.79
C GLY A 280 35.90 27.82 15.69
N GLN A 281 36.80 27.08 16.34
CA GLN A 281 38.00 27.56 17.04
C GLN A 281 37.81 28.75 18.02
N ASP A 282 36.88 28.64 18.97
CA ASP A 282 36.93 29.50 20.18
C ASP A 282 37.29 28.67 21.41
N ASP A 283 38.53 28.88 21.90
CA ASP A 283 39.20 28.19 23.03
C ASP A 283 38.53 28.36 24.41
N THR A 284 37.28 28.83 24.49
CA THR A 284 36.60 29.21 25.75
C THR A 284 35.45 28.30 26.16
N ASN A 285 35.17 27.21 25.43
CA ASN A 285 34.03 26.35 25.76
C ASN A 285 34.34 25.45 26.98
N ILE A 286 33.93 25.90 28.18
CA ILE A 286 34.14 25.26 29.50
C ILE A 286 33.67 23.79 29.54
N MET A 287 32.78 23.40 28.63
CA MET A 287 32.21 22.06 28.53
C MET A 287 33.12 21.00 27.89
N VAL A 288 34.13 21.38 27.09
CA VAL A 288 34.95 20.43 26.32
C VAL A 288 36.42 20.50 26.73
N LYS A 289 36.71 19.97 27.92
CA LYS A 289 38.06 19.99 28.50
C LYS A 289 39.02 18.92 27.93
N ASN A 290 38.51 17.91 27.24
CA ASN A 290 39.29 16.78 26.74
C ASN A 290 38.83 16.34 25.33
N ALA A 291 38.97 17.24 24.36
CA ALA A 291 38.58 17.01 22.97
C ALA A 291 39.16 15.71 22.37
N GLY A 292 40.43 15.39 22.66
CA GLY A 292 41.07 14.17 22.16
C GLY A 292 40.44 12.88 22.69
N GLY A 293 40.04 12.86 23.97
CA GLY A 293 39.33 11.73 24.56
C GLY A 293 37.90 11.59 24.02
N ASP A 294 37.17 12.71 23.91
CA ASP A 294 35.80 12.71 23.37
C ASP A 294 35.78 12.26 21.90
N VAL A 295 36.73 12.70 21.07
CA VAL A 295 36.89 12.25 19.67
C VAL A 295 37.22 10.76 19.58
N LYS A 296 38.14 10.26 20.43
CA LYS A 296 38.49 8.84 20.47
C LYS A 296 37.28 7.96 20.80
N GLU A 297 36.45 8.39 21.75
CA GLU A 297 35.24 7.67 22.15
C GLU A 297 34.21 7.62 21.01
N VAL A 298 34.01 8.73 20.31
CA VAL A 298 33.12 8.81 19.13
C VAL A 298 33.64 7.96 17.98
N LEU A 299 34.94 7.96 17.69
CA LEU A 299 35.53 7.09 16.68
C LEU A 299 35.38 5.61 17.05
N THR A 300 35.48 5.27 18.34
CA THR A 300 35.23 3.91 18.83
C THR A 300 33.77 3.50 18.61
N LEU A 301 32.82 4.41 18.84
CA LEU A 301 31.42 4.17 18.48
C LEU A 301 31.25 3.97 16.98
N ILE A 302 31.84 4.83 16.13
CA ILE A 302 31.77 4.68 14.67
C ILE A 302 32.32 3.33 14.22
N LEU A 303 33.43 2.87 14.80
CA LEU A 303 33.98 1.54 14.51
C LEU A 303 33.00 0.42 14.86
N ASN A 304 32.20 0.57 15.92
CA ASN A 304 31.12 -0.37 16.26
C ASN A 304 29.90 -0.26 15.32
N LEU A 305 29.76 0.86 14.60
CA LEU A 305 28.71 1.09 13.59
C LEU A 305 29.14 0.66 12.18
N MET A 306 30.30 0.03 12.00
CA MET A 306 30.76 -0.44 10.70
C MET A 306 30.29 -1.88 10.43
N PRO A 307 29.62 -2.16 9.29
CA PRO A 307 29.04 -3.46 8.96
C PRO A 307 30.09 -4.47 8.47
N TYR A 308 31.13 -4.74 9.26
CA TYR A 308 32.27 -5.55 8.78
C TYR A 308 31.87 -6.97 8.34
N GLU A 309 30.90 -7.58 9.02
CA GLU A 309 30.41 -8.92 8.66
C GLU A 309 29.57 -8.90 7.38
N GLU A 310 28.69 -7.92 7.22
CA GLU A 310 27.90 -7.76 5.99
C GLU A 310 28.78 -7.35 4.80
N MET A 311 29.86 -6.59 5.02
CA MET A 311 30.87 -6.32 3.98
C MET A 311 31.60 -7.61 3.56
N ARG A 312 31.96 -8.48 4.52
CA ARG A 312 32.51 -9.81 4.21
C ARG A 312 31.53 -10.70 3.47
N PHE A 313 30.23 -10.62 3.80
CA PHE A 313 29.18 -11.28 3.04
C PHE A 313 29.19 -10.84 1.58
N LEU A 314 29.26 -9.54 1.30
CA LEU A 314 29.29 -9.02 -0.07
C LEU A 314 30.53 -9.51 -0.84
N ASP A 315 31.69 -9.58 -0.18
CA ASP A 315 32.91 -10.12 -0.79
C ASP A 315 32.79 -11.63 -1.09
N LYS A 316 32.26 -12.42 -0.15
CA LYS A 316 32.01 -13.86 -0.35
C LYS A 316 30.95 -14.10 -1.44
N MET A 317 29.87 -13.32 -1.46
CA MET A 317 28.85 -13.40 -2.51
C MET A 317 29.46 -13.13 -3.89
N ARG A 318 30.33 -12.13 -3.99
CA ARG A 318 31.04 -11.81 -5.23
C ARG A 318 31.95 -12.95 -5.70
N SER A 319 32.61 -13.69 -4.79
CA SER A 319 33.43 -14.83 -5.18
C SER A 319 32.59 -16.01 -5.65
N VAL A 320 31.49 -16.32 -4.98
CA VAL A 320 30.60 -17.42 -5.39
C VAL A 320 29.97 -17.14 -6.75
N ILE A 321 29.53 -15.90 -7.01
CA ILE A 321 28.96 -15.50 -8.32
C ILE A 321 30.02 -15.58 -9.44
N LYS A 322 31.27 -15.21 -9.17
CA LYS A 322 32.35 -15.30 -10.16
C LYS A 322 32.75 -16.74 -10.48
N GLU A 323 32.61 -17.67 -9.54
CA GLU A 323 32.91 -19.09 -9.77
C GLU A 323 31.84 -19.79 -10.62
N GLU A 324 30.60 -19.30 -10.62
CA GLU A 324 29.55 -19.74 -11.55
C GLU A 324 29.74 -19.24 -12.98
N GLU A 325 30.21 -18.00 -13.18
CA GLU A 325 30.45 -17.45 -14.53
C GLU A 325 31.61 -18.14 -15.30
N VAL A 326 32.40 -18.97 -14.62
CA VAL A 326 33.58 -19.67 -15.19
C VAL A 326 33.32 -21.16 -15.46
N LYS A 327 32.15 -21.69 -15.07
CA LYS A 327 31.71 -23.08 -15.37
C LYS A 327 30.80 -23.14 -16.59
#